data_AF-A0A944VZH9-F1
#
_entry.id   AF-A0A944VZH9-F1
#
_cell.length_a   1.000
_cell.length_b   1.000
_cell.length_c   1.000
_cell.angle_alpha   90.00
_cell.angle_beta   90.00
_cell.angle_gamma   90.00
#
_symmetry.space_group_name_H-M   'P 1'
#
loop_
_entity.id
_entity.type
_entity.pdbx_description
1 polymer ?
#
loop_
_entity_poly.entity_id
_entity_poly.type
_entity_poly.pdbx_seq_one_letter_code
_entity_poly.pdbx_strand_id
1 'polypeptide(L)'
;MNQIESDAKIDPEKDVYLFLHGRKDLREEAEGILITLGFSKENIIAASSENVGSVGDYVAMLWRPPRPDQIKIQQIIKVKDVEPDKMFGYWKGVLKKDIDSFPLK
;
A
#
# COMPACT_ATOMS: atom_id res chain seq x y z
N MET A 1 -1.55 -9.95 19.44
CA MET A 1 -0.61 -9.50 18.39
C MET A 1 -0.02 -8.18 18.86
N ASN A 2 1.30 -8.07 18.93
CA ASN A 2 1.96 -6.81 19.32
C ASN A 2 1.99 -5.91 18.09
N GLN A 3 1.57 -4.65 18.22
CA GLN A 3 1.65 -3.68 17.13
C GLN A 3 3.11 -3.47 16.72
N ILE A 4 3.37 -3.37 15.42
CA ILE A 4 4.68 -2.97 14.91
C ILE A 4 4.72 -1.45 14.81
N GLU A 5 5.77 -0.85 15.32
CA GLU A 5 6.00 0.59 15.22
C GLU A 5 6.54 0.93 13.82
N SER A 6 6.13 2.07 13.29
CA SER A 6 6.62 2.62 12.03
C SER A 6 7.35 3.93 12.28
N ASP A 7 8.30 4.26 11.41
CA ASP A 7 9.13 5.48 11.52
C ASP A 7 8.30 6.79 11.46
N ALA A 8 7.06 6.73 10.95
CA ALA A 8 6.11 7.83 11.00
C ALA A 8 4.77 7.37 11.54
N LYS A 9 4.05 8.27 12.23
CA LYS A 9 2.71 7.96 12.76
C LYS A 9 1.74 7.63 11.62
N ILE A 10 1.42 6.34 11.48
CA ILE A 10 0.36 5.85 10.58
C ILE A 10 -0.99 6.15 11.22
N ASP A 11 -1.94 6.58 10.38
CA ASP A 11 -3.35 6.75 10.72
C ASP A 11 -4.12 5.50 10.26
N PRO A 12 -4.49 4.58 11.17
CA PRO A 12 -5.12 3.31 10.82
C PRO A 12 -6.58 3.46 10.36
N GLU A 13 -7.20 4.63 10.55
CA GLU A 13 -8.55 4.91 10.07
C GLU A 13 -8.59 5.19 8.55
N LYS A 14 -7.43 5.35 7.92
CA LYS A 14 -7.31 5.53 6.47
C LYS A 14 -7.29 4.22 5.72
N ASP A 15 -7.67 4.31 4.45
CA ASP A 15 -7.56 3.19 3.53
C ASP A 15 -6.09 2.93 3.16
N VAL A 16 -5.77 1.66 2.95
CA VAL A 16 -4.48 1.20 2.44
C VAL A 16 -4.67 0.33 1.20
N TYR A 17 -4.08 0.77 0.09
CA TYR A 17 -4.19 0.11 -1.21
C TYR A 17 -3.02 -0.87 -1.41
N LEU A 18 -3.32 -2.17 -1.41
CA LEU A 18 -2.35 -3.27 -1.46
C LEU A 18 -2.03 -3.68 -2.91
N PHE A 19 -0.76 -3.53 -3.29
CA PHE A 19 -0.20 -3.97 -4.58
C PHE A 19 0.61 -5.26 -4.41
N LEU A 20 0.12 -6.33 -5.04
CA LEU A 20 0.75 -7.66 -4.96
C LEU A 20 1.73 -7.97 -6.10
N HIS A 21 1.76 -7.19 -7.18
CA HIS A 21 2.62 -7.43 -8.36
C HIS A 21 2.59 -8.89 -8.88
N GLY A 22 1.42 -9.52 -8.87
CA GLY A 22 1.21 -10.91 -9.31
C GLY A 22 1.48 -11.98 -8.25
N ARG A 23 2.06 -11.63 -7.10
CA ARG A 23 2.33 -12.55 -5.97
C ARG A 23 1.12 -12.69 -5.04
N LYS A 24 0.05 -13.29 -5.57
CA LYS A 24 -1.18 -13.55 -4.80
C LYS A 24 -0.95 -14.46 -3.59
N ASP A 25 0.08 -15.31 -3.67
CA ASP A 25 0.54 -16.18 -2.58
C ASP A 25 1.01 -15.42 -1.33
N LEU A 26 1.47 -14.17 -1.49
CA LEU A 26 1.95 -13.33 -0.38
C LEU A 26 0.85 -12.44 0.23
N ARG A 27 -0.41 -12.61 -0.18
CA ARG A 27 -1.50 -11.73 0.23
C ARG A 27 -1.77 -11.79 1.72
N GLU A 28 -1.96 -12.98 2.29
CA GLU A 28 -2.29 -13.15 3.71
C GLU A 28 -1.20 -12.58 4.61
N GLU A 29 0.04 -12.77 4.21
CA GLU A 29 1.20 -12.29 4.93
C GLU A 29 1.29 -10.76 4.93
N ALA A 30 1.09 -10.15 3.76
CA ALA A 30 1.02 -8.70 3.60
C ALA A 30 -0.13 -8.08 4.40
N GLU A 31 -1.32 -8.67 4.34
CA GLU A 31 -2.47 -8.24 5.15
C GLU A 31 -2.16 -8.37 6.64
N GLY A 32 -1.46 -9.42 7.07
CA GLY A 32 -1.05 -9.60 8.46
C GLY A 32 -0.12 -8.50 8.97
N ILE A 33 0.82 -8.04 8.14
CA ILE A 33 1.68 -6.89 8.46
C ILE A 33 0.83 -5.62 8.63
N LEU A 34 -0.08 -5.35 7.70
CA LEU A 34 -0.96 -4.17 7.74
C LEU A 34 -1.87 -4.16 8.96
N ILE A 35 -2.44 -5.32 9.33
CA ILE A 35 -3.24 -5.47 10.55
C ILE A 35 -2.39 -5.17 11.80
N THR A 36 -1.12 -5.59 11.79
CA THR A 36 -0.19 -5.34 12.90
C THR A 36 0.24 -3.88 12.97
N LEU A 37 0.19 -3.13 11.85
CA LEU A 37 0.31 -1.66 11.80
C LEU A 37 -0.96 -0.94 12.26
N GLY A 38 -2.04 -1.67 12.53
CA GLY A 38 -3.28 -1.15 13.09
C GLY A 38 -4.42 -0.98 12.09
N PHE A 39 -4.21 -1.20 10.79
CA PHE A 39 -5.29 -1.16 9.81
C PHE A 39 -6.34 -2.23 10.11
N SER A 40 -7.62 -1.87 10.02
CA SER A 40 -8.69 -2.85 10.02
C SER A 40 -8.76 -3.58 8.67
N LYS A 41 -9.36 -4.78 8.66
CA LYS A 41 -9.41 -5.58 7.43
C LYS A 41 -10.25 -4.91 6.35
N GLU A 42 -11.28 -4.16 6.73
CA GLU A 42 -12.11 -3.37 5.84
C GLU A 42 -11.36 -2.20 5.17
N ASN A 43 -10.33 -1.65 5.82
CA ASN A 43 -9.51 -0.55 5.27
C ASN A 43 -8.39 -1.07 4.34
N ILE A 44 -8.18 -2.39 4.25
CA ILE A 44 -7.20 -2.99 3.34
C ILE A 44 -7.85 -3.28 2.00
N ILE A 45 -7.58 -2.41 1.02
CA ILE A 45 -8.20 -2.44 -0.30
C ILE A 45 -7.23 -3.05 -1.31
N ALA A 46 -7.69 -3.97 -2.14
CA ALA A 46 -6.90 -4.46 -3.27
C ALA A 46 -6.72 -3.33 -4.30
N ALA A 47 -5.48 -2.98 -4.64
CA ALA A 47 -5.22 -1.92 -5.60
C ALA A 47 -5.69 -2.31 -7.01
N SER A 48 -6.36 -1.38 -7.71
CA SER A 48 -6.77 -1.51 -9.11
C SER A 48 -6.25 -0.33 -9.92
N SER A 49 -6.23 -0.42 -11.25
CA SER A 49 -5.83 0.69 -12.14
C SER A 49 -6.81 1.86 -12.14
N GLU A 50 -8.03 1.65 -11.64
CA GLU A 50 -9.17 2.57 -11.74
C GLU A 50 -9.41 3.35 -10.46
N ASN A 51 -9.36 2.66 -9.30
CA ASN A 51 -9.64 3.26 -8.01
C ASN A 51 -8.34 3.61 -7.30
N VAL A 52 -7.95 4.87 -7.44
CA VAL A 52 -6.82 5.45 -6.72
C VAL A 52 -7.35 6.12 -5.45
N GLY A 53 -6.63 5.93 -4.35
CA GLY A 53 -6.98 6.55 -3.06
C GLY A 53 -6.90 8.07 -3.04
N SER A 54 -7.25 8.63 -1.89
CA SER A 54 -7.25 10.05 -1.60
C SER A 54 -5.95 10.51 -0.95
N VAL A 55 -5.74 11.83 -0.89
CA VAL A 55 -4.63 12.40 -0.10
C VAL A 55 -4.81 12.02 1.37
N GLY A 56 -3.75 11.46 1.97
CA GLY A 56 -3.74 10.93 3.33
C GLY A 56 -3.86 9.41 3.40
N ASP A 57 -4.42 8.76 2.38
CA ASP A 57 -4.49 7.30 2.29
C ASP A 57 -3.11 6.71 2.02
N TYR A 58 -3.00 5.40 2.20
CA TYR A 58 -1.74 4.68 2.10
C TYR A 58 -1.69 3.74 0.91
N VAL A 59 -0.48 3.47 0.45
CA VAL A 59 -0.16 2.41 -0.50
C VAL A 59 0.78 1.44 0.18
N ALA A 60 0.42 0.17 0.13
CA ALA A 60 1.26 -0.92 0.58
C ALA A 60 1.68 -1.75 -0.64
N MET A 61 2.98 -1.77 -0.94
CA MET A 61 3.49 -2.36 -2.18
C MET A 61 4.47 -3.48 -1.86
N LEU A 62 4.20 -4.68 -2.37
CA LEU A 62 5.20 -5.75 -2.37
C LEU A 62 6.41 -5.30 -3.20
N TRP A 63 7.54 -5.11 -2.55
CA TRP A 63 8.70 -4.42 -3.12
C TRP A 63 9.88 -5.35 -3.35
N ARG A 64 10.72 -4.98 -4.32
CA ARG A 64 11.71 -5.82 -5.03
C ARG A 64 11.08 -6.90 -5.94
N PRO A 65 10.11 -6.56 -6.81
CA PRO A 65 9.64 -7.50 -7.83
C PRO A 65 10.81 -7.96 -8.74
N PRO A 66 10.77 -9.20 -9.28
CA PRO A 66 9.65 -10.14 -9.24
C PRO A 66 9.59 -11.02 -7.98
N ARG A 67 10.61 -10.97 -7.12
CA ARG A 67 10.70 -11.73 -5.87
C ARG A 67 10.65 -10.78 -4.68
N PRO A 68 9.48 -10.20 -4.39
CA PRO A 68 9.37 -9.30 -3.25
C PRO A 68 9.66 -10.05 -1.95
N ASP A 69 10.35 -9.36 -1.06
CA ASP A 69 10.80 -9.82 0.25
C ASP A 69 10.52 -8.75 1.32
N GLN A 70 9.82 -7.68 0.95
CA GLN A 70 9.37 -6.63 1.85
C GLN A 70 8.09 -5.98 1.31
N ILE A 71 7.32 -5.37 2.21
CA ILE A 71 6.19 -4.51 1.91
C ILE A 71 6.59 -3.06 2.20
N LYS A 72 6.47 -2.21 1.19
CA LYS A 72 6.78 -0.78 1.29
C LYS A 72 5.51 0.01 1.55
N ILE A 73 5.51 0.83 2.60
CA ILE A 73 4.39 1.70 2.97
C ILE A 73 4.69 3.11 2.47
N GLN A 74 3.73 3.69 1.74
CA GLN A 74 3.82 5.06 1.23
C GLN A 74 2.52 5.80 1.51
N GLN A 75 2.59 7.10 1.83
CA GLN A 75 1.41 7.94 1.97
C GLN A 75 1.14 8.70 0.67
N ILE A 76 -0.12 8.76 0.25
CA ILE A 76 -0.56 9.58 -0.88
C ILE A 76 -0.55 11.04 -0.44
N ILE A 77 0.32 11.84 -1.05
CA ILE A 77 0.46 13.27 -0.73
C ILE A 77 -0.15 14.18 -1.80
N LYS A 78 -0.46 13.64 -2.99
CA LYS A 78 -1.16 14.36 -4.06
C LYS A 78 -1.84 13.40 -5.01
N VAL A 79 -3.06 13.74 -5.42
CA VAL A 79 -3.78 13.08 -6.51
C VAL A 79 -4.06 14.13 -7.59
N LYS A 80 -3.72 13.83 -8.84
CA LYS A 80 -4.01 14.66 -10.01
C LYS A 80 -4.96 13.92 -10.92
N ASP A 81 -5.91 14.65 -11.49
CA ASP A 81 -6.71 14.16 -12.60
C ASP A 81 -5.83 14.03 -13.85
N VAL A 82 -5.78 12.82 -14.42
CA VAL A 82 -4.92 12.45 -15.54
C VAL A 82 -5.60 11.38 -16.38
N GLU A 83 -5.29 11.35 -17.68
CA GLU A 83 -5.61 10.21 -18.53
C GLU A 83 -4.89 8.95 -18.03
N PRO A 84 -5.57 7.79 -17.98
CA PRO A 84 -5.01 6.56 -17.45
C PRO A 84 -3.89 6.03 -18.34
N ASP A 85 -2.81 5.60 -17.72
CA ASP A 85 -1.69 4.96 -18.40
C ASP A 85 -1.93 3.47 -18.61
N LYS A 86 -1.41 2.88 -19.70
CA LYS A 86 -1.57 1.44 -19.98
C LYS A 86 -0.97 0.54 -18.90
N MET A 87 0.11 0.96 -18.26
CA MET A 87 0.84 0.19 -17.26
C MET A 87 0.43 0.57 -15.84
N PHE A 88 0.17 1.86 -15.59
CA PHE A 88 -0.08 2.37 -14.24
C PHE A 88 -1.53 2.79 -13.98
N GLY A 89 -2.40 2.83 -14.99
CA GLY A 89 -3.74 3.39 -14.87
C GLY A 89 -3.70 4.83 -14.35
N TYR A 90 -4.62 5.17 -13.45
CA TYR A 90 -4.66 6.49 -12.81
C TYR A 90 -3.55 6.70 -11.76
N TRP A 91 -2.81 5.66 -11.36
CA TRP A 91 -1.72 5.80 -10.37
C TRP A 91 -0.56 6.69 -10.85
N LYS A 92 -0.48 6.96 -12.17
CA LYS A 92 0.42 7.97 -12.75
C LYS A 92 0.14 9.39 -12.21
N GLY A 93 -1.10 9.68 -11.83
CA GLY A 93 -1.50 10.96 -11.23
C GLY A 93 -1.19 11.06 -9.72
N VAL A 94 -0.71 9.99 -9.09
CA VAL A 94 -0.61 9.87 -7.64
C VAL A 94 0.83 10.03 -7.16
N LEU A 95 1.12 11.13 -6.47
CA LEU A 95 2.39 11.35 -5.79
C LEU A 95 2.34 10.70 -4.40
N LYS A 96 3.37 9.92 -4.10
CA LYS A 96 3.50 9.15 -2.86
C LYS A 96 4.79 9.52 -2.15
N LYS A 97 4.74 9.55 -0.82
CA LYS A 97 5.90 9.73 0.04
C LYS A 97 6.17 8.41 0.76
N ASP A 98 7.41 7.94 0.71
CA ASP A 98 7.83 6.74 1.45
C ASP A 98 7.70 6.99 2.95
N ILE A 99 7.12 6.02 3.65
CA ILE A 99 6.95 6.04 5.11
C ILE A 99 7.88 5.00 5.73
N ASP A 100 7.77 3.75 5.31
CA ASP A 100 8.50 2.64 5.93
C ASP A 100 8.57 1.42 5.00
N SER A 101 9.29 0.38 5.41
CA SER A 101 9.31 -0.93 4.76
C SER A 101 9.50 -2.06 5.76
N PHE A 102 8.66 -3.09 5.67
CA PHE A 102 8.68 -4.25 6.57
C PHE A 102 9.03 -5.52 5.79
N PRO A 103 9.88 -6.40 6.33
CA PRO A 103 10.21 -7.65 5.66
C PRO A 103 8.99 -8.58 5.54
N LEU A 104 8.93 -9.31 4.43
CA LEU A 104 8.06 -10.47 4.28
C LEU A 104 8.80 -11.69 4.87
N LYS A 105 8.11 -12.55 5.62
CA LYS A 105 8.60 -13.72 6.34
C LYS A 105 8.61 -14.99 5.50
#